data_AF-I1BJ69-F1
#
_entry.id   AF-I1BJ69-F1
#
_cell.length_a   1.000
_cell.length_b   1.000
_cell.length_c   1.000
_cell.angle_alpha   90.00
_cell.angle_beta   90.00
_cell.angle_gamma   90.00
#
_symmetry.space_group_name_H-M   'P 1'
#
loop_
_entity.id
_entity.type
_entity.pdbx_description
1 polymer ?
#
loop_
_entity_poly.entity_id
_entity_poly.type
_entity_poly.pdbx_seq_one_letter_code
_entity_poly.pdbx_strand_id
1 'polypeptide(L)'
;MNFSVVSSNFHMELNPSDLGMYDRVIVQDVIKGIAQTQQIDANARHQFKIVVIDKADELTREAQAALRRTMEKYTSSMRLILCCNTLSKIIPPVRSRCLLIRVPRPEIEETVGALLNVASKENFQLSKQLAADIAEHSERNMRASLLALETTATQRHVNE
;
A
#
# COMPACT_ATOMS: atom_id res chain seq x y z
N MET A 1 -15.17 -1.71 -18.24
CA MET A 1 -14.87 -1.63 -16.80
C MET A 1 -13.48 -1.05 -16.67
N ASN A 2 -13.36 0.19 -16.18
CA ASN A 2 -12.06 0.83 -15.97
C ASN A 2 -11.60 0.49 -14.55
N PHE A 3 -10.75 -0.53 -14.43
CA PHE A 3 -10.07 -0.82 -13.17
C PHE A 3 -8.82 0.06 -13.11
N SER A 4 -8.54 0.67 -11.94
CA SER A 4 -7.37 1.51 -11.76
C SER A 4 -6.11 0.63 -11.59
N VAL A 5 -5.60 0.13 -12.71
CA VAL A 5 -4.34 -0.63 -12.71
C VAL A 5 -3.20 0.36 -12.97
N VAL A 6 -2.42 0.65 -11.94
CA VAL A 6 -1.18 1.42 -12.10
C VAL A 6 -0.10 0.45 -12.56
N SER A 7 0.36 0.60 -13.80
CA SER A 7 1.39 -0.26 -14.37
C SER A 7 2.64 0.52 -14.72
N SER A 8 3.78 -0.03 -14.32
CA SER A 8 5.12 0.41 -14.72
C SER A 8 5.83 -0.73 -15.46
N ASN A 9 7.03 -0.44 -15.97
CA ASN A 9 7.88 -1.41 -16.66
C ASN A 9 8.22 -2.62 -15.75
N PHE A 10 8.40 -2.37 -14.45
CA PHE A 10 8.89 -3.38 -13.50
C PHE A 10 7.87 -3.80 -12.43
N HIS A 11 6.79 -3.04 -12.25
CA HIS A 11 5.76 -3.38 -11.28
C HIS A 11 4.36 -3.05 -11.77
N MET A 12 3.36 -3.69 -11.17
CA MET A 12 1.95 -3.38 -11.35
C MET A 12 1.27 -3.35 -10.00
N GLU A 13 0.41 -2.38 -9.78
CA GLU A 13 -0.41 -2.24 -8.59
C GLU A 13 -1.87 -2.54 -8.91
N LEU A 14 -2.54 -3.22 -7.98
CA LEU A 14 -3.89 -3.71 -8.14
C LEU A 14 -4.66 -3.52 -6.84
N ASN A 15 -5.77 -2.79 -6.90
CA ASN A 15 -6.65 -2.58 -5.77
C ASN A 15 -7.93 -3.44 -5.91
N PRO A 16 -8.16 -4.43 -5.02
CA PRO A 16 -9.31 -5.32 -5.08
C PRO A 16 -10.64 -4.61 -4.77
N SER A 17 -10.63 -3.46 -4.08
CA SER A 17 -11.83 -2.66 -3.84
C SER A 17 -12.53 -2.29 -5.17
N ASP A 18 -11.77 -2.10 -6.24
CA ASP A 18 -12.28 -1.71 -7.56
C ASP A 18 -12.88 -2.88 -8.34
N LEU A 19 -12.63 -4.13 -7.90
CA LEU A 19 -12.97 -5.35 -8.65
C LEU A 19 -14.37 -5.91 -8.33
N GLY A 20 -14.96 -5.48 -7.22
CA GLY A 20 -16.28 -5.95 -6.76
C GLY A 20 -16.37 -7.47 -6.68
N MET A 21 -17.48 -8.04 -7.17
CA MET A 21 -17.79 -9.47 -7.11
C MET A 21 -16.95 -10.36 -8.05
N TYR A 22 -16.14 -9.76 -8.94
CA TYR A 22 -15.37 -10.47 -9.96
C TYR A 22 -13.87 -10.57 -9.61
N ASP A 23 -13.52 -10.25 -8.35
CA ASP A 23 -12.15 -10.25 -7.82
C ASP A 23 -11.35 -11.51 -8.19
N ARG A 24 -11.95 -12.69 -8.08
CA ARG A 24 -11.31 -13.96 -8.41
C ARG A 24 -10.87 -14.06 -9.86
N VAL A 25 -11.75 -13.70 -10.80
CA VAL A 25 -11.48 -13.84 -12.23
C VAL A 25 -10.45 -12.81 -12.66
N ILE A 26 -10.62 -11.56 -12.19
CA ILE A 26 -9.74 -10.46 -12.59
C ILE A 26 -8.33 -10.65 -12.03
N VAL A 27 -8.19 -11.03 -10.76
CA VAL A 27 -6.86 -11.31 -10.16
C VAL A 27 -6.17 -12.45 -10.91
N GLN A 28 -6.90 -13.51 -11.27
CA GLN A 28 -6.29 -14.59 -12.04
C GLN A 28 -5.86 -14.16 -13.43
N ASP A 29 -6.70 -13.46 -14.17
CA ASP A 29 -6.44 -13.14 -15.57
C ASP A 29 -5.40 -12.03 -15.71
N VAL A 30 -5.42 -11.03 -14.82
CA VAL A 30 -4.37 -10.01 -14.75
C VAL A 30 -3.03 -10.64 -14.40
N ILE A 31 -2.98 -11.50 -13.37
CA ILE A 31 -1.72 -12.15 -12.99
C ILE A 31 -1.23 -13.12 -14.08
N LYS A 32 -2.12 -13.88 -14.72
CA LYS A 32 -1.74 -14.75 -15.85
C LYS A 32 -1.18 -13.95 -17.01
N GLY A 33 -1.82 -12.83 -17.38
CA GLY A 33 -1.34 -11.93 -18.43
C GLY A 33 0.05 -11.38 -18.12
N ILE A 34 0.28 -10.94 -16.89
CA ILE A 34 1.60 -10.46 -16.42
C ILE A 34 2.64 -11.56 -16.48
N ALA A 35 2.31 -12.76 -16.00
CA ALA A 35 3.24 -13.87 -15.96
C ALA A 35 3.59 -14.43 -17.35
N GLN A 36 2.68 -14.27 -18.32
CA GLN A 36 2.89 -14.63 -19.73
C GLN A 36 3.61 -13.53 -20.52
N THR A 37 3.58 -12.28 -20.06
CA THR A 37 4.33 -11.17 -20.66
C THR A 37 5.80 -11.28 -20.23
N GLN A 38 6.47 -12.33 -20.70
CA GLN A 38 7.92 -12.47 -20.68
C GLN A 38 8.53 -11.51 -21.70
N GLN A 39 8.50 -10.21 -21.40
CA GLN A 39 9.41 -9.26 -22.01
C GLN A 39 10.12 -8.53 -20.90
N ILE A 40 10.88 -9.32 -20.15
CA ILE A 40 11.94 -8.79 -19.32
C ILE A 40 13.12 -8.76 -20.28
N ASP A 41 13.51 -7.55 -20.68
CA ASP A 41 14.69 -7.30 -21.49
C ASP A 41 15.79 -8.30 -21.08
N ALA A 42 16.36 -9.04 -22.04
CA ALA A 42 17.30 -10.13 -21.74
C ALA A 42 18.54 -9.61 -20.95
N ASN A 43 18.75 -8.29 -20.99
CA ASN A 43 19.79 -7.56 -20.25
C ASN A 43 19.33 -6.97 -18.91
N ALA A 44 18.07 -7.13 -18.50
CA ALA A 44 17.58 -6.63 -17.24
C ALA A 44 18.16 -7.44 -16.07
N ARG A 45 18.70 -6.71 -15.09
CA ARG A 45 19.36 -7.27 -13.90
C ARG A 45 18.44 -8.19 -13.05
N HIS A 46 17.12 -8.05 -13.18
CA HIS A 46 16.14 -8.87 -12.47
C HIS A 46 15.08 -9.39 -13.44
N GLN A 47 15.01 -10.72 -13.59
CA GLN A 47 14.08 -11.42 -14.49
C GLN A 47 12.72 -11.72 -13.83
N PHE A 48 12.21 -10.81 -13.01
CA PHE A 48 10.85 -10.92 -12.47
C PHE A 48 10.13 -9.58 -12.46
N LYS A 49 8.80 -9.63 -12.61
CA LYS A 49 7.92 -8.47 -12.44
C LYS A 49 7.30 -8.48 -11.04
N ILE A 50 7.14 -7.30 -10.44
CA ILE A 50 6.53 -7.17 -9.11
C ILE A 50 5.04 -6.88 -9.28
N VAL A 51 4.19 -7.57 -8.54
CA VAL A 51 2.77 -7.28 -8.46
C VAL A 51 2.43 -6.90 -7.03
N VAL A 52 1.94 -5.68 -6.84
CA VAL A 52 1.49 -5.13 -5.57
C VAL A 52 -0.03 -5.25 -5.54
N ILE A 53 -0.54 -5.96 -4.54
CA ILE A 53 -1.98 -6.02 -4.26
C ILE A 53 -2.22 -5.21 -3.01
N ASP A 54 -2.81 -4.03 -3.17
CA ASP A 54 -3.25 -3.24 -2.02
C ASP A 54 -4.50 -3.88 -1.39
N LYS A 55 -4.74 -3.68 -0.09
CA LYS A 55 -5.92 -4.20 0.62
C LYS A 55 -6.25 -5.67 0.33
N ALA A 56 -5.24 -6.53 0.31
CA ALA A 56 -5.41 -7.97 0.03
C ALA A 56 -6.38 -8.67 1.01
N ASP A 57 -6.68 -8.07 2.16
CA ASP A 57 -7.68 -8.53 3.11
C ASP A 57 -9.14 -8.29 2.70
N GLU A 58 -9.38 -7.51 1.64
CA GLU A 58 -10.70 -7.36 1.03
C GLU A 58 -11.01 -8.44 -0.02
N LEU A 59 -10.00 -9.18 -0.47
CA LEU A 59 -10.19 -10.30 -1.39
C LEU A 59 -11.04 -11.41 -0.76
N THR A 60 -11.96 -11.96 -1.55
CA THR A 60 -12.72 -13.15 -1.16
C THR A 60 -11.79 -14.34 -0.88
N ARG A 61 -12.23 -15.26 -0.01
CA ARG A 61 -11.45 -16.48 0.30
C ARG A 61 -11.14 -17.30 -0.96
N GLU A 62 -12.05 -17.30 -1.91
CA GLU A 62 -11.86 -17.96 -3.20
C GLU A 62 -10.80 -17.27 -4.06
N ALA A 63 -10.82 -15.93 -4.14
CA ALA A 63 -9.79 -15.16 -4.82
C ALA A 63 -8.41 -15.37 -4.18
N GLN A 64 -8.32 -15.42 -2.84
CA GLN A 64 -7.07 -15.73 -2.15
C GLN A 64 -6.58 -17.17 -2.43
N ALA A 65 -7.49 -18.16 -2.49
CA ALA A 65 -7.14 -19.53 -2.84
C ALA A 65 -6.67 -19.67 -4.30
N ALA A 66 -7.28 -18.91 -5.21
CA ALA A 66 -6.86 -18.75 -6.59
C ALA A 66 -5.48 -18.08 -6.71
N LEU A 67 -5.29 -16.99 -5.96
CA LEU A 67 -4.02 -16.27 -5.88
C LEU A 67 -2.91 -17.24 -5.49
N ARG A 68 -3.08 -18.01 -4.41
CA ARG A 68 -2.11 -19.02 -3.95
C ARG A 68 -1.60 -19.92 -5.08
N ARG A 69 -2.49 -20.50 -5.90
CA ARG A 69 -2.10 -21.38 -7.02
C ARG A 69 -1.23 -20.64 -8.03
N THR A 70 -1.55 -19.38 -8.26
CA THR A 70 -0.86 -18.51 -9.20
C THR A 70 0.51 -18.08 -8.66
N MET A 71 0.62 -17.83 -7.34
CA MET A 71 1.90 -17.56 -6.68
C MET A 71 2.87 -18.73 -6.85
N GLU A 72 2.39 -19.97 -6.67
CA GLU A 72 3.19 -21.18 -6.80
C GLU A 72 3.63 -21.40 -8.26
N LYS A 73 2.71 -21.21 -9.22
CA LYS A 73 2.97 -21.47 -10.64
C LYS A 73 3.98 -20.49 -11.26
N TYR A 74 3.96 -19.22 -10.85
CA TYR A 74 4.72 -18.15 -11.49
C TYR A 74 5.77 -17.50 -10.57
N THR A 75 6.26 -18.23 -9.57
CA THR A 75 7.27 -17.75 -8.61
C THR A 75 8.60 -17.30 -9.25
N SER A 76 8.95 -17.86 -10.41
CA SER A 76 10.18 -17.53 -11.14
C SER A 76 10.10 -16.22 -11.92
N SER A 77 8.94 -15.91 -12.50
CA SER A 77 8.72 -14.73 -13.34
C SER A 77 8.03 -13.57 -12.63
N MET A 78 7.46 -13.81 -11.45
CA MET A 78 6.71 -12.81 -10.69
C MET A 78 6.99 -12.87 -9.19
N ARG A 79 7.09 -11.69 -8.57
CA ARG A 79 7.07 -11.52 -7.11
C ARG A 79 5.83 -10.75 -6.69
N LEU A 80 5.26 -11.11 -5.54
CA LEU A 80 4.06 -10.48 -5.00
C LEU A 80 4.36 -9.71 -3.72
N ILE A 81 3.77 -8.53 -3.61
CA ILE A 81 3.70 -7.73 -2.38
C ILE A 81 2.22 -7.60 -2.03
N LEU A 82 1.83 -8.11 -0.87
CA LEU A 82 0.45 -8.07 -0.40
C LEU A 82 0.36 -7.08 0.77
N CYS A 83 -0.30 -5.94 0.55
CA CYS A 83 -0.59 -5.00 1.62
C CYS A 83 -1.93 -5.39 2.25
N CYS A 84 -1.98 -5.52 3.57
CA CYS A 84 -3.22 -5.81 4.28
C CYS A 84 -3.22 -5.13 5.65
N ASN A 85 -4.40 -4.69 6.08
CA ASN A 85 -4.57 -4.09 7.40
C ASN A 85 -4.88 -5.16 8.46
N THR A 86 -5.57 -6.24 8.05
CA THR A 86 -6.02 -7.30 8.95
C THR A 86 -5.47 -8.66 8.55
N LEU A 87 -4.39 -9.11 9.20
CA LEU A 87 -3.75 -10.41 8.90
C LEU A 87 -4.67 -11.64 9.13
N SER A 88 -5.68 -11.53 10.00
CA SER A 88 -6.62 -12.62 10.26
C SER A 88 -7.56 -12.91 9.08
N LYS A 89 -7.79 -11.95 8.19
CA LYS A 89 -8.58 -12.11 6.96
C LYS A 89 -7.81 -12.81 5.83
N ILE A 90 -6.48 -12.88 5.93
CA ILE A 90 -5.64 -13.58 4.96
C ILE A 90 -5.59 -15.08 5.31
N ILE A 91 -5.89 -15.94 4.33
CA ILE A 91 -5.92 -17.38 4.53
C ILE A 91 -4.51 -17.92 4.91
N PRO A 92 -4.42 -18.91 5.83
CA PRO A 92 -3.14 -19.48 6.24
C PRO A 92 -2.21 -19.92 5.10
N PRO A 93 -2.71 -20.52 3.99
CA PRO A 93 -1.85 -20.92 2.88
C PRO A 93 -1.11 -19.78 2.18
N VAL A 94 -1.69 -18.57 2.13
CA VAL A 94 -1.02 -17.39 1.55
C VAL A 94 0.02 -16.87 2.53
N ARG A 95 -0.32 -16.79 3.82
CA ARG A 95 0.61 -16.34 4.87
C ARG A 95 1.89 -17.17 4.96
N SER A 96 1.79 -18.49 4.84
CA SER A 96 2.97 -19.37 4.91
C SER A 96 3.93 -19.24 3.73
N ARG A 97 3.54 -18.57 2.65
CA ARG A 97 4.36 -18.33 1.44
C ARG A 97 4.92 -16.91 1.37
N CYS A 98 4.54 -16.04 2.30
CA CYS A 98 4.95 -14.65 2.32
C CYS A 98 5.88 -14.39 3.49
N LEU A 99 6.84 -13.49 3.29
CA LEU A 99 7.54 -12.86 4.41
C LEU A 99 6.58 -11.88 5.08
N LEU A 100 6.33 -12.07 6.38
CA LEU A 100 5.44 -11.20 7.15
C LEU A 100 6.23 -10.00 7.67
N ILE A 101 6.00 -8.83 7.07
CA ILE A 101 6.55 -7.56 7.53
C ILE A 101 5.44 -6.81 8.26
N ARG A 102 5.62 -6.57 9.56
CA ARG A 102 4.67 -5.80 10.37
C ARG A 102 5.17 -4.36 10.49
N VAL A 103 4.37 -3.42 10.00
CA VAL A 103 4.60 -1.99 10.18
C VAL A 103 3.71 -1.51 11.35
N PRO A 104 4.27 -1.27 12.55
CA PRO A 104 3.50 -0.76 13.68
C PRO A 104 3.10 0.71 13.44
N ARG A 105 2.12 1.19 14.21
CA ARG A 105 1.84 2.63 14.24
C ARG A 105 3.06 3.37 14.79
N PRO A 106 3.45 4.51 14.20
CA PRO A 106 4.59 5.28 14.69
C PRO A 106 4.31 5.80 16.09
N GLU A 107 5.36 6.00 16.88
CA GLU A 107 5.24 6.64 18.18
C GLU A 107 4.87 8.12 18.06
N ILE A 108 4.38 8.69 19.16
CA ILE A 108 3.99 10.10 19.19
C ILE A 108 5.21 10.98 18.86
N GLU A 109 6.37 10.65 19.41
CA GLU A 109 7.62 11.39 19.16
C GLU A 109 8.05 11.32 17.68
N GLU A 110 7.94 10.14 17.05
CA GLU A 110 8.23 9.98 15.61
C GLU A 110 7.27 10.81 14.75
N THR A 111 5.98 10.83 15.13
CA THR A 111 4.95 11.62 14.46
C THR A 111 5.26 13.11 14.58
N VAL A 112 5.58 13.60 15.79
CA VAL A 112 5.98 14.99 16.03
C VAL A 112 7.22 15.36 15.24
N GLY A 113 8.24 14.50 15.22
CA GLY A 113 9.46 14.71 14.43
C GLY A 113 9.16 14.83 12.93
N ALA A 114 8.28 13.99 12.40
CA ALA A 114 7.84 14.06 11.01
C ALA A 114 7.07 15.36 10.71
N LEU A 115 6.15 15.78 11.59
CA LEU A 115 5.38 17.03 11.44
C LEU A 115 6.29 18.25 11.45
N LEU A 116 7.26 18.31 12.36
CA LEU A 116 8.23 19.41 12.43
C LEU A 116 9.11 19.46 11.18
N ASN A 117 9.52 18.30 10.64
CA ASN A 117 10.30 18.22 9.41
C ASN A 117 9.50 18.73 8.20
N VAL A 118 8.23 18.33 8.08
CA VAL A 118 7.33 18.83 7.03
C VAL A 118 7.10 20.34 7.18
N ALA A 119 6.78 20.81 8.38
CA ALA A 119 6.58 22.24 8.64
C ALA A 119 7.83 23.08 8.30
N SER A 120 9.03 22.58 8.63
CA SER A 120 10.29 23.26 8.29
C SER A 120 10.52 23.36 6.78
N LYS A 121 10.15 22.33 6.01
CA LYS A 121 10.26 22.34 4.54
C LYS A 121 9.26 23.26 3.86
N GLU A 122 8.06 23.37 4.44
CA GLU A 122 6.99 24.25 3.96
C GLU A 122 7.12 25.69 4.49
N ASN A 123 8.20 26.02 5.21
CA ASN A 123 8.43 27.33 5.87
C ASN A 123 7.31 27.74 6.84
N PHE A 124 6.64 26.76 7.45
CA PHE A 124 5.58 26.97 8.42
C PHE A 124 6.13 26.89 9.85
N GLN A 125 5.88 27.93 10.66
CA GLN A 125 6.26 27.93 12.08
C GLN A 125 5.27 27.09 12.91
N LEU A 126 5.60 25.81 13.07
CA LEU A 126 4.88 24.90 13.94
C LEU A 126 5.52 24.87 15.34
N SER A 127 4.74 25.18 16.38
CA SER A 127 5.21 25.00 17.75
C SER A 127 5.23 23.51 18.11
N LYS A 128 6.22 23.09 18.92
CA LYS A 128 6.34 21.68 19.36
C LYS A 128 5.11 21.23 20.17
N GLN A 129 4.49 22.13 20.91
CA GLN A 129 3.25 21.87 21.66
C GLN A 129 2.10 21.54 20.70
N LEU A 130 1.87 22.38 19.69
CA LEU A 130 0.82 22.14 18.70
C LEU A 130 1.07 20.84 17.90
N ALA A 131 2.33 20.53 17.59
CA ALA A 131 2.69 19.27 16.95
C ALA A 131 2.35 18.04 17.83
N ALA A 132 2.58 18.14 19.15
CA ALA A 132 2.23 17.09 20.10
C ALA A 132 0.70 16.94 20.21
N ASP A 133 -0.03 18.05 20.30
CA ASP A 133 -1.49 18.05 20.35
C ASP A 133 -2.09 17.38 19.09
N ILE A 134 -1.57 17.71 17.90
CA ILE A 134 -2.00 17.08 16.63
C ILE A 134 -1.68 15.58 16.65
N ALA A 135 -0.49 15.19 17.12
CA ALA A 135 -0.09 13.79 17.16
C ALA A 135 -0.94 12.96 18.13
N GLU A 136 -1.35 13.52 19.27
CA GLU A 136 -2.27 12.89 20.23
C GLU A 136 -3.68 12.76 19.65
N HIS A 137 -4.23 13.84 19.08
CA HIS A 137 -5.58 13.84 18.49
C HIS A 137 -5.69 12.96 17.24
N SER A 138 -4.60 12.72 16.54
CA SER A 138 -4.58 11.91 15.32
C SER A 138 -4.47 10.40 15.57
N GLU A 139 -4.51 9.96 16.83
CA GLU A 139 -4.49 8.54 17.23
C GLU A 139 -3.33 7.73 16.59
N ARG A 140 -2.15 8.35 16.46
CA ARG A 140 -0.96 7.77 15.80
C ARG A 140 -1.18 7.42 14.31
N ASN A 141 -2.06 8.14 13.62
CA ASN A 141 -2.26 8.05 12.18
C ASN A 141 -1.56 9.21 11.47
N MET A 142 -0.43 8.91 10.81
CA MET A 142 0.36 9.91 10.09
C MET A 142 -0.41 10.69 9.04
N ARG A 143 -1.32 10.03 8.30
CA ARG A 143 -2.10 10.71 7.26
C ARG A 143 -3.06 11.71 7.90
N ALA A 144 -3.74 11.33 8.99
CA ALA A 144 -4.61 12.24 9.72
C ALA A 144 -3.81 13.40 10.34
N SER A 145 -2.64 13.13 10.91
CA SER A 145 -1.77 14.17 11.47
C SER A 145 -1.33 15.19 10.42
N LEU A 146 -0.95 14.74 9.22
CA LEU A 146 -0.54 15.63 8.13
C LEU A 146 -1.72 16.46 7.60
N LEU A 147 -2.90 15.86 7.43
CA LEU A 147 -4.10 16.58 7.01
C LEU A 147 -4.55 17.62 8.06
N ALA A 148 -4.43 17.30 9.35
CA ALA A 148 -4.70 18.23 10.43
C ALA A 148 -3.73 19.41 10.43
N LEU A 149 -2.43 19.14 10.19
CA LEU A 149 -1.41 20.18 10.01
C LEU A 149 -1.74 21.09 8.82
N GLU A 150 -2.07 20.50 7.66
CA GLU A 150 -2.45 21.23 6.45
C GLU A 150 -3.69 22.13 6.67
N THR A 151 -4.70 21.62 7.38
CA THR A 151 -5.91 22.38 7.73
C THR A 151 -5.57 23.57 8.63
N THR A 152 -4.68 23.38 9.60
CA THR A 152 -4.28 24.43 10.55
C THR A 152 -3.43 25.51 9.87
N ALA A 153 -2.57 25.11 8.93
CA ALA A 153 -1.80 26.05 8.11
C ALA A 153 -2.73 26.90 7.23
N THR A 154 -3.69 26.27 6.55
CA THR A 154 -4.65 26.96 5.66
C THR A 154 -5.52 27.96 6.43
N GLN A 155 -6.04 27.60 7.61
CA GLN A 155 -6.87 28.50 8.42
C GLN A 155 -6.15 29.76 8.90
N ARG A 156 -4.83 29.69 9.14
CA ARG A 156 -4.05 30.87 9.52
C ARG A 156 -3.87 31.84 8.35
N HIS A 157 -3.69 31.33 7.13
CA HIS A 157 -3.57 32.16 5.93
C HIS A 157 -4.87 32.83 5.50
N VAL A 158 -6.04 32.34 5.93
CA VAL A 158 -7.35 32.94 5.62
C VAL A 158 -7.74 34.04 6.62
N ASN A 159 -7.11 34.08 7.81
CA ASN A 159 -7.37 35.07 8.85
C ASN A 159 -6.39 36.26 8.83
N GLU A 160 -5.55 36.35 7.80
CA GLU A 160 -4.73 37.52 7.44
C GLU A 160 -5.33 38.22 6.22
#